data_AF-A0A0J6FXS4-F1
#
_entry.id   AF-A0A0J6FXS4-F1
#
_cell.length_a   1.000
_cell.length_b   1.000
_cell.length_c   1.000
_cell.angle_alpha   90.00
_cell.angle_beta   90.00
_cell.angle_gamma   90.00
#
_symmetry.space_group_name_H-M   'P 1'
#
loop_
_entity.id
_entity.type
_entity.pdbx_description
1 polymer ?
#
loop_
_entity_poly.entity_id
_entity_poly.type
_entity_poly.pdbx_seq_one_letter_code
_entity_poly.pdbx_strand_id
1 'polypeptide(L)'
;MDLSQLDFHDATLLGVSLDPAERAAEIRLAYYPTSQSRERVLGVLCFSGVTRFNQIADLEALQQHAGPGNISQLVSGEPPGVSHLYLVRGLVEIAATSVAFLVVPDNSQQTACSLDVT
;
A
#
# COMPACT_ATOMS: atom_id res chain seq x y z
N MET A 1 0.69 -9.65 -12.25
CA MET A 1 0.18 -8.43 -12.91
C MET A 1 1.36 -7.48 -13.06
N ASP A 2 1.46 -6.78 -14.18
CA ASP A 2 2.50 -5.76 -14.35
C ASP A 2 2.12 -4.52 -13.52
N LEU A 3 3.01 -4.09 -12.62
CA LEU A 3 2.80 -2.92 -11.77
C LEU A 3 2.70 -1.63 -12.59
N SER A 4 3.31 -1.58 -13.78
CA SER A 4 3.28 -0.40 -14.64
C SER A 4 1.89 -0.08 -15.20
N GLN A 5 0.97 -1.05 -15.14
CA GLN A 5 -0.41 -0.95 -15.63
C GLN A 5 -1.41 -0.58 -14.53
N LEU A 6 -0.98 -0.55 -13.27
CA LEU A 6 -1.83 -0.22 -12.14
C LEU A 6 -1.81 1.29 -11.90
N ASP A 7 -3.00 1.88 -11.92
CA ASP A 7 -3.21 3.24 -11.49
C ASP A 7 -3.66 3.24 -10.03
N PHE A 8 -2.85 3.84 -9.17
CA PHE A 8 -3.14 4.02 -7.75
C PHE A 8 -3.61 5.44 -7.42
N HIS A 9 -3.90 6.26 -8.44
CA HIS A 9 -4.60 7.52 -8.24
C HIS A 9 -5.91 7.27 -7.50
N ASP A 10 -6.19 8.08 -6.48
CA ASP A 10 -7.36 7.93 -5.59
C ASP A 10 -7.45 6.60 -4.82
N ALA A 11 -6.35 5.84 -4.72
CA ALA A 11 -6.28 4.69 -3.85
C ALA A 11 -6.22 5.11 -2.38
N THR A 12 -6.65 4.21 -1.49
CA THR A 12 -6.64 4.42 -0.03
C THR A 12 -5.68 3.45 0.62
N LEU A 13 -4.68 3.97 1.34
CA LEU A 13 -3.82 3.19 2.22
C LEU A 13 -4.63 2.65 3.39
N LEU A 14 -4.63 1.32 3.57
CA LEU A 14 -5.36 0.64 4.65
C LEU A 14 -4.43 0.19 5.78
N GLY A 15 -3.17 -0.07 5.46
CA GLY A 15 -2.19 -0.41 6.47
C GLY A 15 -0.86 -0.82 5.88
N VAL A 16 0.16 -0.80 6.72
CA VAL A 16 1.51 -1.25 6.39
C VAL A 16 1.95 -2.27 7.45
N SER A 17 2.56 -3.35 7.00
CA SER A 17 3.19 -4.36 7.84
C SER A 17 4.65 -4.52 7.46
N LEU A 18 5.52 -4.72 8.45
CA LEU A 18 6.95 -4.93 8.26
C LEU A 18 7.38 -6.14 9.09
N ASP A 19 8.02 -7.11 8.43
CA ASP A 19 8.68 -8.25 9.07
C ASP A 19 10.20 -8.15 8.88
N PRO A 20 10.94 -7.69 9.91
CA PRO A 20 12.39 -7.56 9.83
C PRO A 20 13.13 -8.90 9.77
N ALA A 21 12.56 -9.98 10.32
CA ALA A 21 13.21 -11.29 10.35
C ALA A 21 13.23 -11.91 8.96
N GLU A 22 12.09 -11.85 8.27
CA GLU A 22 11.93 -12.34 6.89
C GLU A 22 12.35 -11.30 5.83
N ARG A 23 12.70 -10.08 6.25
CA ARG A 23 12.98 -8.93 5.38
C ARG A 23 11.86 -8.72 4.36
N ALA A 24 10.63 -8.67 4.86
CA ALA A 24 9.42 -8.51 4.06
C ALA A 24 8.62 -7.29 4.52
N ALA A 25 7.89 -6.68 3.58
CA ALA A 25 6.94 -5.63 3.89
C ALA A 25 5.68 -5.79 3.05
N GLU A 26 4.54 -5.41 3.61
CA GLU A 26 3.26 -5.44 2.92
C GLU A 26 2.57 -4.09 3.04
N ILE A 27 2.08 -3.58 1.91
CA ILE A 27 1.20 -2.40 1.87
C ILE A 27 -0.18 -2.86 1.41
N ARG A 28 -1.16 -2.73 2.30
CA ARG A 28 -2.57 -3.00 1.99
C ARG A 28 -3.24 -1.72 1.54
N LEU A 29 -4.00 -1.80 0.45
CA LEU A 29 -4.66 -0.65 -0.14
C LEU A 29 -6.01 -1.04 -0.76
N ALA A 30 -6.88 -0.05 -0.92
CA ALA A 30 -8.08 -0.13 -1.74
C ALA A 30 -7.86 0.73 -3.00
N TYR A 31 -8.12 0.20 -4.19
CA TYR A 31 -7.86 0.89 -5.47
C TYR A 31 -8.94 0.58 -6.49
N TYR A 32 -9.06 1.42 -7.52
CA TYR A 32 -9.91 1.17 -8.67
C TYR A 32 -9.17 0.28 -9.70
N PRO A 33 -9.66 -0.94 -10.01
CA PRO A 33 -9.00 -1.81 -10.98
C PRO A 33 -8.84 -1.21 -12.38
N THR A 34 -9.77 -0.33 -12.74
CA THR A 34 -9.80 0.39 -14.01
C THR A 34 -10.33 1.81 -13.78
N SER A 35 -10.05 2.73 -14.69
CA SER A 35 -10.61 4.09 -14.65
C SER A 35 -12.14 4.17 -14.78
N GLN A 36 -12.78 3.07 -15.17
CA GLN A 36 -14.25 2.96 -15.28
C GLN A 36 -14.89 2.30 -14.05
N SER A 37 -14.07 1.75 -13.14
CA SER A 37 -14.56 1.08 -11.95
C SER A 37 -15.23 2.08 -11.01
N ARG A 38 -16.43 1.76 -10.53
CA ARG A 38 -17.18 2.60 -9.56
C ARG A 38 -16.84 2.27 -8.11
N GLU A 39 -16.23 1.12 -7.90
CA GLU A 39 -15.91 0.58 -6.58
C GLU A 39 -14.44 0.24 -6.51
N ARG A 40 -13.87 0.41 -5.31
CA ARG A 40 -12.51 -0.01 -5.01
C ARG A 40 -12.49 -1.48 -4.64
N VAL A 41 -11.43 -2.18 -5.01
CA VAL A 41 -11.13 -3.53 -4.54
C VAL A 41 -9.87 -3.51 -3.68
N LEU A 42 -9.67 -4.58 -2.91
CA LEU A 42 -8.51 -4.73 -2.05
C LEU A 42 -7.30 -5.24 -2.84
N GLY A 43 -6.14 -4.68 -2.55
CA GLY A 43 -4.85 -5.09 -3.08
C GLY A 43 -3.76 -5.07 -2.01
N VAL A 44 -2.74 -5.89 -2.23
CA VAL A 44 -1.53 -5.92 -1.40
C VAL A 44 -0.30 -5.82 -2.28
N LEU A 45 0.56 -4.85 -1.99
CA LEU A 45 1.93 -4.83 -2.49
C LEU A 45 2.80 -5.62 -1.51
N CYS A 46 3.38 -6.72 -1.99
CA CYS A 46 4.26 -7.59 -1.21
C CYS A 46 5.70 -7.35 -1.64
N PHE A 47 6.55 -6.93 -0.70
CA PHE A 47 7.98 -6.68 -0.92
C PHE A 47 8.80 -7.78 -0.25
N SER A 48 9.85 -8.24 -0.94
CA SER A 48 10.77 -9.25 -0.41
C SER A 48 12.22 -8.81 -0.55
N GLY A 49 13.05 -9.25 0.40
CA GLY A 49 14.45 -8.82 0.46
C GLY A 49 14.60 -7.35 0.82
N VAL A 50 13.67 -6.80 1.61
CA VAL A 50 13.69 -5.41 2.07
C VAL A 50 15.01 -5.12 2.79
N THR A 51 15.67 -4.04 2.41
CA THR A 51 16.92 -3.54 3.04
C THR A 51 16.72 -2.19 3.71
N ARG A 52 15.73 -1.42 3.27
CA ARG A 52 15.39 -0.11 3.81
C ARG A 52 13.89 0.13 3.68
N PHE A 53 13.28 0.58 4.76
CA PHE A 53 11.89 1.00 4.83
C PHE A 53 11.83 2.34 5.55
N ASN A 54 11.30 3.37 4.90
CA ASN A 54 11.07 4.68 5.48
C ASN A 54 9.61 5.06 5.28
N GLN A 55 8.98 5.61 6.32
CA GLN A 55 7.62 6.12 6.25
C GLN A 55 7.52 7.47 6.96
N ILE A 56 6.95 8.44 6.26
CA ILE A 56 6.49 9.71 6.80
C ILE A 56 5.00 9.80 6.47
N ALA A 57 4.16 9.85 7.50
CA ALA A 57 2.71 9.84 7.32
C ALA A 57 2.04 10.85 8.25
N ASP A 58 1.16 11.67 7.68
CA ASP A 58 0.24 12.54 8.40
C ASP A 58 -1.07 11.77 8.59
N LEU A 59 -1.24 11.14 9.76
CA LEU A 59 -2.38 10.25 10.01
C LEU A 59 -3.72 10.98 9.99
N GLU A 60 -3.75 12.26 10.39
CA GLU A 60 -4.94 13.09 10.31
C GLU A 60 -5.33 13.35 8.85
N ALA A 61 -4.37 13.74 8.01
CA ALA A 61 -4.61 13.91 6.58
C ALA A 61 -5.04 12.59 5.91
N LEU A 62 -4.40 11.47 6.25
CA LEU A 62 -4.78 10.15 5.73
C LEU A 62 -6.22 9.78 6.09
N GLN A 63 -6.66 10.07 7.32
CA GLN A 63 -8.03 9.83 7.77
C GLN A 63 -9.04 10.74 7.06
N GLN A 64 -8.74 12.04 6.95
CA GLN A 64 -9.60 13.02 6.27
C GLN A 64 -9.79 12.68 4.78
N HIS A 65 -8.78 12.03 4.17
CA HIS A 65 -8.79 11.62 2.77
C HIS A 65 -9.12 10.14 2.54
N ALA A 66 -9.55 9.38 3.57
CA ALA A 66 -9.82 7.95 3.42
C ALA A 66 -10.94 7.62 2.40
N GLY A 67 -11.92 8.52 2.27
CA GLY A 67 -13.01 8.44 1.30
C GLY A 67 -12.59 8.75 -0.14
N PRO A 68 -12.09 9.97 -0.44
CA PRO A 68 -11.68 10.32 -1.80
C PRO A 68 -10.43 9.58 -2.27
N GLY A 69 -9.60 9.05 -1.36
CA GLY A 69 -8.31 8.45 -1.68
C GLY A 69 -7.19 9.30 -1.09
N ASN A 70 -6.17 8.63 -0.57
CA ASN A 70 -5.06 9.26 0.15
C ASN A 70 -3.67 8.84 -0.37
N ILE A 71 -3.64 8.12 -1.49
CA ILE A 71 -2.47 7.81 -2.31
C ILE A 71 -2.57 8.61 -3.60
N SER A 72 -1.50 9.31 -3.97
CA SER A 72 -1.44 10.05 -5.24
C SER A 72 -0.78 9.24 -6.34
N GLN A 73 0.26 8.47 -6.03
CA GLN A 73 1.04 7.74 -7.02
C GLN A 73 1.90 6.65 -6.38
N LEU A 74 2.06 5.53 -7.06
CA LEU A 74 3.17 4.59 -6.85
C LEU A 74 4.18 4.75 -7.99
N VAL A 75 5.46 4.90 -7.64
CA VAL A 75 6.57 4.77 -8.58
C VAL A 75 7.39 3.58 -8.12
N SER A 76 7.49 2.55 -8.96
CA SER A 76 8.38 1.42 -8.68
C SER A 76 9.62 1.51 -9.56
N GLY A 77 10.81 1.51 -8.95
CA GLY A 77 12.05 1.28 -9.67
C GLY A 77 12.12 -0.14 -10.26
N GLU A 78 12.97 -0.32 -11.27
CA GLU A 78 13.28 -1.66 -11.79
C GLU A 78 13.87 -2.54 -10.67
N PRO A 79 13.36 -3.76 -10.44
CA PRO A 79 13.92 -4.64 -9.42
C PRO A 79 15.32 -5.15 -9.82
N PRO A 80 16.31 -5.14 -8.90
CA PRO A 80 16.26 -4.61 -7.54
C PRO A 80 16.29 -3.07 -7.52
N GLY A 81 15.41 -2.46 -6.72
CA GLY A 81 15.20 -1.01 -6.80
C GLY A 81 14.50 -0.42 -5.57
N VAL A 82 14.16 0.87 -5.69
CA VAL A 82 13.42 1.61 -4.68
C VAL A 82 12.03 1.92 -5.23
N SER A 83 11.01 1.61 -4.44
CA SER A 83 9.63 2.01 -4.70
C SER A 83 9.24 3.17 -3.79
N HIS A 84 8.53 4.14 -4.35
CA HIS A 84 8.00 5.32 -3.68
C HIS A 84 6.48 5.32 -3.80
N LEU A 85 5.78 5.26 -2.67
CA LEU A 85 4.33 5.45 -2.58
C LEU A 85 4.05 6.83 -1.99
N TYR A 86 3.60 7.74 -2.83
CA TYR A 86 3.27 9.10 -2.42
C TYR A 86 1.88 9.13 -1.79
N LEU A 87 1.85 9.62 -0.55
CA LEU A 87 0.62 9.76 0.23
C LEU A 87 0.21 11.24 0.25
N VAL A 88 -1.04 11.51 0.61
CA VAL A 88 -1.42 12.87 1.01
C VAL A 88 -0.52 13.29 2.18
N ARG A 89 0.31 14.33 1.94
CA ARG A 89 1.25 14.87 2.93
C ARG A 89 2.19 13.80 3.52
N GLY A 90 2.64 12.84 2.71
CA GLY A 90 3.52 11.78 3.18
C GLY A 90 4.18 10.97 2.07
N LEU A 91 4.98 9.99 2.48
CA LEU A 91 5.73 9.10 1.60
C LEU A 91 6.00 7.78 2.31
N VAL A 92 5.85 6.67 1.59
CA VAL A 92 6.49 5.40 1.90
C VAL A 92 7.60 5.15 0.87
N GLU A 93 8.81 4.90 1.35
CA GLU A 93 9.95 4.54 0.51
C GLU A 93 10.47 3.16 0.93
N ILE A 94 10.59 2.25 -0.04
CA ILE A 94 11.00 0.86 0.22
C ILE A 94 12.09 0.47 -0.78
N ALA A 95 13.26 0.08 -0.28
CA ALA A 95 14.29 -0.58 -1.07
C ALA A 95 14.17 -2.10 -0.89
N ALA A 96 13.94 -2.82 -1.99
CA ALA A 96 13.70 -4.26 -1.97
C ALA A 96 14.26 -4.96 -3.21
N THR A 97 14.45 -6.27 -3.12
CA THR A 97 14.89 -7.10 -4.25
C THR A 97 13.76 -7.33 -5.24
N SER A 98 12.53 -7.46 -4.75
CA SER A 98 11.34 -7.67 -5.58
C SER A 98 10.10 -7.06 -4.94
N VAL A 99 9.11 -6.80 -5.80
CA VAL A 99 7.76 -6.39 -5.42
C VAL A 99 6.76 -7.16 -6.28
N ALA A 100 5.68 -7.62 -5.66
CA ALA A 100 4.55 -8.25 -6.33
C ALA A 100 3.24 -7.60 -5.89
N PHE A 101 2.23 -7.65 -6.74
CA PHE A 101 0.88 -7.19 -6.41
C PHE A 101 -0.11 -8.35 -6.41
N LEU A 102 -0.83 -8.48 -5.31
CA LEU A 102 -1.87 -9.48 -5.09
C LEU A 102 -3.22 -8.77 -4.97
N VAL A 103 -4.20 -9.19 -5.77
CA VAL A 103 -5.60 -8.78 -5.58
C VAL A 103 -6.20 -9.67 -4.50
N VAL A 104 -6.77 -9.05 -3.47
CA VAL A 104 -7.46 -9.81 -2.42
C VAL A 104 -8.91 -9.99 -2.84
N PRO A 105 -9.40 -11.24 -2.98
CA PRO A 105 -10.81 -11.48 -3.24
C PRO A 105 -11.65 -10.96 -2.07
N ASP A 106 -12.82 -10.42 -2.38
CA ASP A 106 -13.74 -9.73 -1.44
C ASP A 106 -14.13 -10.54 -0.18
N ASN A 107 -13.84 -11.85 -0.15
CA ASN A 107 -14.17 -12.78 0.93
C ASN A 107 -13.24 -12.72 2.17
N SER A 108 -12.44 -11.67 2.35
CA SER A 108 -11.39 -11.63 3.40
C SER A 108 -11.47 -10.39 4.29
N GLN A 109 -12.67 -9.93 4.63
CA GLN A 109 -12.83 -9.02 5.77
C GLN A 109 -12.82 -9.83 7.07
N GLN A 110 -11.64 -10.17 7.57
CA GLN A 110 -11.47 -10.59 8.96
C GLN A 110 -10.74 -9.50 9.74
N THR A 111 -11.53 -8.89 10.62
CA THR A 111 -11.25 -7.90 11.66
C THR A 111 -9.99 -8.20 12.45
N ALA A 112 -9.16 -7.18 12.67
CA ALA A 112 -8.15 -7.20 13.71
C ALA A 112 -8.54 -6.22 14.83
N CYS A 113 -8.95 -6.83 15.94
CA CYS A 113 -9.12 -6.40 17.32
C CYS A 113 -8.99 -4.91 17.70
N SER A 114 -10.06 -4.44 18.35
CA SER A 114 -10.04 -3.52 19.49
C SER A 114 -8.93 -3.90 20.48
N LEU A 115 -8.03 -2.95 20.75
CA LEU A 115 -7.17 -2.97 21.93
C LEU A 115 -7.87 -2.18 23.03
N ASP A 116 -8.50 -2.89 23.96
CA ASP A 116 -8.82 -2.35 25.28
C ASP A 116 -7.48 -2.15 26.01
N VAL A 117 -7.10 -0.90 26.19
CA VAL A 117 -6.00 -0.53 27.09
C VAL A 117 -6.57 -0.42 28.49
N THR A 118 -6.01 -1.20 29.40
CA THR A 118 -6.36 -1.31 30.82
C THR A 118 -6.04 -0.04 31.60
#